data_AF-A0ABD5ME25-F1
#
_entry.id   AF-A0ABD5ME25-F1
#
_cell.length_a   1.000
_cell.length_b   1.000
_cell.length_c   1.000
_cell.angle_alpha   90.00
_cell.angle_beta   90.00
_cell.angle_gamma   90.00
#
_symmetry.space_group_name_H-M   'P 1'
#
loop_
_entity.id
_entity.type
_entity.pdbx_description
1 polymer ?
#
loop_
_entity_poly.entity_id
_entity_poly.type
_entity_poly.pdbx_seq_one_letter_code
_entity_poly.pdbx_strand_id
1 'polypeptide(L)'
;MTELTTATIDWSGTDEPIALTNIHILTAMAEMDPNESKGERSRYVKFGGFEYPLKYTVGRAIAHATGEERRDFHSDRGEELLEQLGFETVKKSQE
;
A
#
# COMPACT_ATOMS: atom_id res chain seq x y z
N MET A 1 20.44 -7.93 3.28
CA MET A 1 19.30 -8.86 3.41
C MET A 1 18.16 -8.00 3.91
N THR A 2 17.11 -7.76 3.10
CA THR A 2 15.97 -6.96 3.54
C THR A 2 15.25 -7.75 4.62
N GLU A 3 15.16 -7.23 5.84
CA GLU A 3 14.46 -7.93 6.92
C GLU A 3 12.97 -8.04 6.56
N LEU A 4 12.37 -9.21 6.82
CA LEU A 4 10.94 -9.41 6.60
C LEU A 4 10.18 -8.67 7.69
N THR A 5 9.51 -7.57 7.34
CA THR A 5 8.66 -6.81 8.24
C THR A 5 7.19 -7.21 8.01
N THR A 6 6.41 -7.21 9.09
CA THR A 6 4.98 -7.54 9.06
C THR A 6 4.22 -6.48 9.86
N ALA A 7 3.10 -6.04 9.31
CA ALA A 7 2.19 -5.08 9.93
C ALA A 7 0.74 -5.45 9.56
N THR A 8 -0.23 -4.96 10.32
CA THR A 8 -1.64 -5.28 10.12
C THR A 8 -2.45 -4.04 9.77
N ILE A 9 -3.45 -4.21 8.92
CA ILE A 9 -4.44 -3.16 8.63
C ILE A 9 -5.84 -3.64 8.98
N ASP A 10 -6.55 -2.84 9.78
CA ASP A 10 -7.96 -3.06 10.07
C ASP A 10 -8.79 -2.69 8.83
N TRP A 11 -9.75 -3.54 8.48
CA TRP A 11 -10.62 -3.32 7.34
C TRP A 11 -12.08 -3.46 7.71
N SER A 12 -12.89 -2.50 7.23
CA SER A 12 -14.33 -2.51 7.42
C SER A 12 -14.95 -3.68 6.64
N GLY A 13 -15.33 -4.74 7.34
CA GLY A 13 -15.94 -5.94 6.74
C GLY A 13 -15.14 -7.22 6.93
N THR A 14 -14.04 -7.21 7.68
CA THR A 14 -13.41 -8.42 8.22
C THR A 14 -13.50 -8.44 9.74
N ASP A 15 -13.70 -9.63 10.31
CA ASP A 15 -13.67 -9.83 11.76
C ASP A 15 -12.24 -9.75 12.32
N GLU A 16 -11.22 -9.93 11.46
CA GLU A 16 -9.81 -9.92 11.82
C GLU A 16 -8.98 -8.92 10.98
N PRO A 17 -7.94 -8.31 11.55
CA PRO A 17 -7.00 -7.46 10.81
C PRO A 17 -6.22 -8.26 9.75
N ILE A 18 -5.95 -7.63 8.61
CA ILE A 18 -5.21 -8.27 7.52
C ILE A 18 -3.71 -8.08 7.73
N ALA A 19 -2.96 -9.17 7.85
CA ALA A 19 -1.50 -9.14 7.95
C ALA A 19 -0.84 -8.95 6.57
N LEU A 20 0.03 -7.96 6.47
CA LEU A 20 0.80 -7.64 5.28
C LEU A 20 2.29 -7.62 5.58
N THR A 21 3.08 -8.01 4.59
CA THR A 21 4.54 -7.98 4.66
C THR A 21 5.10 -6.97 3.67
N ASN A 22 6.35 -6.55 3.87
CA ASN A 22 7.04 -5.74 2.87
C ASN A 22 7.14 -6.44 1.51
N ILE A 23 7.21 -7.78 1.46
CA ILE A 23 7.17 -8.55 0.22
C ILE A 23 5.84 -8.34 -0.52
N HIS A 24 4.70 -8.36 0.16
CA HIS A 24 3.40 -8.11 -0.49
C HIS A 24 3.35 -6.72 -1.14
N ILE A 25 3.90 -5.70 -0.47
CA ILE A 25 4.00 -4.34 -1.01
C ILE A 25 4.92 -4.30 -2.25
N LEU A 26 6.08 -4.94 -2.19
CA LEU A 26 7.03 -5.00 -3.31
C LEU A 26 6.43 -5.74 -4.52
N THR A 27 5.73 -6.86 -4.29
CA THR A 27 5.04 -7.59 -5.35
C THR A 27 3.95 -6.72 -5.98
N ALA A 28 3.17 -6.00 -5.17
CA ALA A 28 2.19 -5.05 -5.68
C ALA A 28 2.83 -3.97 -6.57
N MET A 29 3.93 -3.36 -6.13
CA MET A 29 4.65 -2.36 -6.92
C MET A 29 5.25 -2.92 -8.21
N ALA A 30 5.77 -4.15 -8.18
CA ALA A 30 6.37 -4.80 -9.35
C ALA A 30 5.35 -5.07 -10.47
N GLU A 31 4.07 -5.23 -10.11
CA GLU A 31 2.97 -5.43 -11.07
C GLU A 31 2.33 -4.11 -11.53
N MET A 32 2.73 -2.98 -10.94
CA MET A 32 2.16 -1.66 -11.23
C MET A 32 3.07 -0.85 -12.15
N ASP A 33 2.49 -0.17 -13.13
CA ASP A 33 3.17 0.92 -13.84
C ASP A 33 3.07 2.20 -12.99
N PRO A 34 4.20 2.75 -12.48
CA PRO A 34 4.19 3.98 -11.69
C PRO A 34 3.74 5.22 -12.48
N ASN A 35 3.73 5.16 -13.82
CA ASN A 35 3.29 6.28 -14.66
C ASN A 35 1.77 6.31 -14.85
N GLU A 36 1.05 5.25 -14.49
CA GLU A 36 -0.39 5.20 -14.63
C GLU A 36 -1.06 5.86 -13.41
N SER A 37 -1.70 7.02 -13.64
CA SER A 37 -2.51 7.68 -12.62
C SER A 37 -3.77 6.85 -12.38
N LYS A 38 -3.72 5.92 -11.44
CA LYS A 38 -4.85 5.06 -11.02
C LYS A 38 -5.95 5.86 -10.29
N GLY A 39 -6.15 7.14 -10.59
CA GLY A 39 -7.17 7.99 -9.94
C GLY A 39 -6.83 8.42 -8.51
N GLU A 40 -5.62 8.11 -8.02
CA GLU A 40 -5.10 8.62 -6.75
C GLU A 40 -4.65 10.06 -6.91
N ARG A 41 -5.06 10.93 -5.97
CA ARG A 41 -4.95 12.37 -6.15
C ARG A 41 -3.92 13.04 -5.25
N SER A 42 -3.62 12.46 -4.09
CA SER A 42 -2.84 13.17 -3.08
C SER A 42 -1.90 12.31 -2.25
N ARG A 43 -1.95 10.98 -2.31
CA ARG A 43 -1.14 10.12 -1.42
C ARG A 43 -0.44 9.03 -2.21
N TYR A 44 0.87 8.96 -2.08
CA TYR A 44 1.74 8.06 -2.84
C TYR A 44 2.75 7.37 -1.94
N VAL A 45 3.32 6.28 -2.45
CA VAL A 45 4.42 5.54 -1.84
C VAL A 45 5.64 5.67 -2.73
N LYS A 46 6.77 6.06 -2.16
CA LYS A 46 8.01 6.25 -2.92
C LYS A 46 8.88 5.01 -2.82
N PHE A 47 9.24 4.44 -3.96
CA PHE A 47 10.15 3.30 -4.02
C PHE A 47 10.93 3.31 -5.33
N GLY A 48 12.25 3.06 -5.28
CA GLY A 48 13.09 2.96 -6.47
C GLY A 48 13.13 4.22 -7.35
N GLY A 49 12.84 5.40 -6.80
CA GLY A 49 12.77 6.66 -7.56
C GLY A 49 11.40 6.93 -8.21
N PHE A 50 10.43 6.04 -8.01
CA PHE A 50 9.06 6.17 -8.52
C PHE A 50 8.07 6.40 -7.39
N GLU A 51 6.90 6.95 -7.74
CA GLU A 51 5.78 7.19 -6.83
C GLU A 51 4.59 6.34 -7.25
N TYR A 52 4.10 5.52 -6.33
CA TYR A 52 3.00 4.60 -6.56
C TYR A 52 1.74 5.08 -5.82
N PRO A 53 0.56 5.04 -6.45
CA PRO A 53 -0.71 5.36 -5.79
C PRO A 53 -0.97 4.56 -4.51
N LEU A 54 -1.08 5.23 -3.35
CA LEU A 54 -1.12 4.56 -2.04
C LEU A 54 -2.27 3.55 -1.92
N LYS A 55 -3.50 3.94 -2.27
CA LYS A 55 -4.64 3.03 -2.12
C LYS A 55 -4.55 1.81 -3.02
N TYR A 56 -3.97 1.97 -4.21
CA TYR A 56 -3.81 0.85 -5.14
C TYR A 56 -2.68 -0.07 -4.71
N THR A 57 -1.55 0.46 -4.27
CA THR A 57 -0.43 -0.36 -3.79
C THR A 57 -0.86 -1.23 -2.62
N VAL A 58 -1.50 -0.65 -1.60
CA VAL A 58 -1.98 -1.42 -0.45
C VAL A 58 -3.12 -2.36 -0.85
N GLY A 59 -4.05 -1.95 -1.71
CA GLY A 59 -5.13 -2.83 -2.16
C GLY A 59 -4.65 -4.05 -2.95
N ARG A 60 -3.65 -3.88 -3.82
CA ARG A 60 -2.99 -4.99 -4.52
C ARG A 60 -2.22 -5.89 -3.57
N ALA A 61 -1.55 -5.31 -2.57
CA ALA A 61 -0.86 -6.11 -1.55
C ALA A 61 -1.83 -6.94 -0.71
N ILE A 62 -3.01 -6.40 -0.40
CA ILE A 62 -4.11 -7.16 0.23
C ILE A 62 -4.54 -8.31 -0.68
N ALA A 63 -4.70 -8.07 -1.98
CA ALA A 63 -5.05 -9.14 -2.92
C ALA A 63 -4.02 -10.28 -2.92
N HIS A 64 -2.74 -9.99 -2.78
CA HIS A 64 -1.68 -11.00 -2.65
C HIS A 64 -1.77 -11.78 -1.34
N ALA A 65 -2.22 -11.16 -0.25
CA ALA A 65 -2.35 -11.80 1.05
C ALA A 65 -3.65 -12.60 1.22
N THR A 66 -4.76 -12.14 0.63
CA THR A 66 -6.11 -12.68 0.88
C THR A 66 -6.79 -13.26 -0.36
N GLY A 67 -6.26 -13.00 -1.56
CA GLY A 67 -6.87 -13.37 -2.83
C GLY A 67 -7.87 -12.33 -3.38
N GLU A 68 -8.19 -11.27 -2.64
CA GLU A 68 -9.18 -10.26 -3.04
C GLU A 68 -8.63 -8.84 -2.93
N GLU A 69 -8.74 -8.05 -4.01
CA GLU A 69 -8.33 -6.64 -3.99
C GLU A 69 -9.36 -5.77 -3.24
N ARG A 70 -8.89 -5.00 -2.27
CA ARG A 70 -9.74 -4.15 -1.41
C ARG A 70 -9.11 -2.78 -1.22
N ARG A 71 -9.89 -1.71 -1.40
CA ARG A 71 -9.41 -0.31 -1.33
C ARG A 71 -10.21 0.58 -0.37
N ASP A 72 -11.15 -0.03 0.35
CA ASP A 72 -12.05 0.62 1.30
C ASP A 72 -11.43 0.74 2.70
N PHE A 73 -10.23 1.33 2.76
CA PHE A 73 -9.58 1.72 4.01
C PHE A 73 -9.30 3.23 4.02
N HIS A 74 -9.16 3.78 5.22
CA HIS A 74 -8.73 5.17 5.39
C HIS A 74 -7.28 5.32 4.95
N SER A 75 -6.99 6.33 4.13
CA SER A 75 -5.63 6.51 3.60
C SER A 75 -4.58 6.70 4.70
N ASP A 76 -4.95 7.27 5.85
CA ASP A 76 -4.06 7.39 7.01
C ASP A 76 -3.61 6.02 7.53
N ARG A 77 -4.51 5.02 7.55
CA ARG A 77 -4.16 3.64 7.92
C ARG A 77 -3.23 2.99 6.91
N GLY A 78 -3.42 3.29 5.62
CA GLY A 78 -2.52 2.82 4.57
C GLY A 78 -1.12 3.43 4.72
N GLU A 79 -1.01 4.70 5.12
CA GLU A 79 0.27 5.33 5.39
C GLU A 79 0.98 4.72 6.60
N GLU A 80 0.29 4.62 7.73
CA GLU A 80 0.80 4.00 8.96
C GLU A 80 1.32 2.57 8.68
N LEU A 81 0.56 1.78 7.92
CA LEU A 81 0.96 0.43 7.52
C LEU A 81 2.27 0.44 6.73
N LEU A 82 2.36 1.30 5.72
CA LEU A 82 3.54 1.36 4.84
C LEU A 82 4.78 1.83 5.59
N GLU A 83 4.65 2.81 6.48
CA GLU A 83 5.73 3.29 7.33
C GLU A 83 6.22 2.19 8.28
N GLN A 84 5.31 1.42 8.89
CA GLN A 84 5.66 0.24 9.71
C GLN A 84 6.39 -0.85 8.91
N LEU A 85 6.06 -0.99 7.62
CA LEU A 85 6.73 -1.91 6.71
C LEU A 85 8.06 -1.36 6.15
N GLY A 86 8.41 -0.11 6.45
CA GLY A 86 9.67 0.53 6.06
C GLY A 86 9.62 1.29 4.73
N PHE A 87 8.44 1.66 4.25
CA PHE A 87 8.26 2.44 3.02
C PHE A 87 8.03 3.92 3.34
N GLU A 88 8.51 4.78 2.44
CA GLU A 88 8.30 6.23 2.50
C GLU A 88 6.97 6.60 1.82
N THR A 89 6.13 7.37 2.50
CA THR A 89 4.87 7.89 1.96
C THR A 89 4.98 9.39 1.65
N VAL A 90 4.30 9.84 0.60
CA VAL A 90 4.36 11.23 0.12
C VAL A 90 2.94 11.76 -0.03
N LYS A 91 2.69 12.93 0.56
CA LYS A 91 1.45 13.69 0.41
C LYS A 91 1.67 14.83 -0.60
N LYS A 92 0.91 14.82 -1.69
CA LYS A 92 0.85 15.93 -2.64
C LYS A 92 -0.36 16.79 -2.31
N SER A 93 -0.14 18.10 -2.19
CA SER A 93 -1.21 19.09 -2.15
C SER A 93 -1.94 19.06 -3.49
N GLN A 94 -3.27 19.07 -3.48
CA GLN A 94 -4.04 19.32 -4.69
C GLN A 94 -3.88 20.81 -5.01
N GLU A 95 -3.06 21.12 -6.02
CA GLU A 95 -3.01 22.45 -6.65
C GLU A 95 -4.26 22.68 -7.51
#